data_AF-A0A7L9S8Q6-F1
#
_entry.id   AF-A0A7L9S8Q6-F1
#
_cell.length_a   1.000
_cell.length_b   1.000
_cell.length_c   1.000
_cell.angle_alpha   90.00
_cell.angle_beta   90.00
_cell.angle_gamma   90.00
#
_symmetry.space_group_name_H-M   'P 1'
#
loop_
_entity.id
_entity.type
_entity.pdbx_description
1 polymer ?
#
loop_
_entity_poly.entity_id
_entity_poly.type
_entity_poly.pdbx_seq_one_letter_code
_entity_poly.pdbx_strand_id
1 'polypeptide(L)'
;MNFSKIIVIAIVLGTILFVVINGSENAEVSVDVNDSNKTPEQKFKYIDSNNDNVEATTASDIFTLSDYLEDFSYTDRALYEQMNARLFGVLNFKTMAEYEVLKSNGFPSIDDFQYVDNYNSQELSNQLYDEVNNYPDFSGGDGLSYQALSTLNLLQSLADLEETIRYYVPEYQQGDIFPRGSSWPDGVRPEQVTDQLTKIVSSYSVVMDASAFELLAQARYQQFAFNSRDNNAQRVVEKLAQANKLLKGNVNLENYVKANYADKIDYFYEISNK
;
A
#
# COMPACT_ATOMS: atom_id res chain seq x y z
N MET A 1 11.41 -8.27 26.12
CA MET A 1 10.39 -8.75 25.15
C MET A 1 9.08 -8.09 25.53
N ASN A 2 8.64 -7.08 24.77
CA ASN A 2 7.61 -6.14 25.22
C ASN A 2 6.22 -6.75 25.07
N PHE A 3 5.51 -6.90 26.20
CA PHE A 3 4.12 -7.40 26.31
C PHE A 3 3.14 -6.72 25.33
N SER A 4 3.40 -5.47 24.95
CA SER A 4 2.57 -4.74 23.97
C SER A 4 2.63 -5.31 22.55
N LYS A 5 3.71 -5.99 22.16
CA LYS A 5 3.89 -6.58 20.82
C LYS A 5 3.09 -7.88 20.65
N ILE A 6 2.96 -8.67 21.71
CA ILE A 6 2.15 -9.91 21.71
C ILE A 6 0.65 -9.57 21.62
N ILE A 7 0.23 -8.42 22.20
CA ILE A 7 -1.17 -7.98 22.19
C ILE A 7 -1.62 -7.56 20.78
N VAL A 8 -0.78 -6.84 20.01
CA VAL A 8 -1.14 -6.42 18.64
C VAL A 8 -1.26 -7.63 17.72
N ILE A 9 -0.31 -8.59 17.79
CA ILE A 9 -0.34 -9.83 17.00
C ILE A 9 -1.56 -10.70 17.39
N ALA A 10 -1.89 -10.81 18.68
CA ALA A 10 -3.06 -11.55 19.15
C ALA A 10 -4.39 -10.88 18.75
N ILE A 11 -4.46 -9.54 18.71
CA ILE A 11 -5.63 -8.81 18.22
C ILE A 11 -5.78 -9.00 16.71
N VAL A 12 -4.70 -8.91 15.94
CA VAL A 12 -4.72 -9.15 14.48
C VAL A 12 -5.18 -10.58 14.20
N LEU A 13 -4.55 -11.60 14.79
CA LEU A 13 -4.95 -13.01 14.64
C LEU A 13 -6.40 -13.27 15.10
N GLY A 14 -6.82 -12.69 16.23
CA GLY A 14 -8.19 -12.80 16.73
C GLY A 14 -9.23 -12.14 15.82
N THR A 15 -8.89 -11.01 15.19
CA THR A 15 -9.78 -10.29 14.27
C THR A 15 -10.00 -11.02 12.94
N ILE A 16 -9.02 -11.79 12.48
CA ILE A 16 -9.13 -12.57 11.24
C ILE A 16 -9.87 -13.87 11.52
N LEU A 17 -9.57 -14.56 12.63
CA LEU A 17 -10.31 -15.75 13.04
C LEU A 17 -11.81 -15.46 13.22
N PHE A 18 -12.19 -14.30 13.75
CA PHE A 18 -13.61 -13.91 13.85
C PHE A 18 -14.29 -13.72 12.49
N VAL A 19 -13.56 -13.24 11.48
CA VAL A 19 -14.07 -13.07 10.10
C VAL A 19 -14.13 -14.42 9.36
N VAL A 20 -13.19 -15.33 9.61
CA VAL A 20 -13.16 -16.69 9.05
C VAL A 20 -14.30 -17.54 9.64
N ILE A 21 -14.55 -17.45 10.95
CA ILE A 21 -15.56 -18.28 11.63
C ILE A 21 -16.99 -17.82 11.33
N ASN A 22 -17.26 -16.51 11.25
CA ASN A 22 -18.62 -16.00 11.02
C ASN A 22 -19.02 -15.88 9.53
N GLY A 23 -18.15 -16.28 8.61
CA GLY A 23 -18.48 -16.41 7.18
C GLY A 23 -19.14 -17.74 6.82
N SER A 24 -19.28 -18.67 7.76
CA SER A 24 -19.87 -20.00 7.58
C SER A 24 -21.34 -20.01 8.04
N GLU A 25 -22.24 -19.47 7.23
CA GLU A 25 -23.63 -19.94 7.23
C GLU A 25 -23.89 -20.68 5.92
N ASN A 26 -24.35 -21.91 6.08
CA ASN A 26 -24.35 -22.97 5.08
C ASN A 26 -25.21 -22.66 3.85
N ALA A 27 -24.67 -22.89 2.67
CA ALA A 27 -25.45 -23.26 1.49
C ALA A 27 -24.62 -24.18 0.59
N GLU A 28 -24.96 -25.47 0.57
CA GLU A 28 -24.50 -26.43 -0.42
C GLU A 28 -25.19 -26.12 -1.76
N VAL A 29 -24.43 -25.70 -2.78
CA VAL A 29 -24.85 -25.83 -4.18
C VAL A 29 -23.62 -26.11 -5.05
N SER A 30 -23.59 -27.31 -5.63
CA SER A 30 -22.70 -27.71 -6.72
C SER A 30 -23.09 -27.04 -8.03
N VAL A 31 -22.13 -26.59 -8.87
CA VAL A 31 -22.14 -26.73 -10.35
C VAL A 31 -20.82 -26.29 -10.99
N ASP A 32 -20.52 -27.00 -12.08
CA ASP A 32 -19.46 -27.03 -13.09
C ASP A 32 -18.59 -25.79 -13.39
N VAL A 33 -17.31 -26.14 -13.57
CA VAL A 33 -16.22 -25.39 -14.20
C VAL A 33 -16.59 -25.08 -15.65
N ASN A 34 -16.55 -23.80 -16.04
CA ASN A 34 -16.15 -23.49 -17.41
C ASN A 34 -15.31 -22.22 -17.51
N ASP A 35 -14.24 -22.41 -18.26
CA ASP A 35 -13.11 -21.57 -18.61
C ASP A 35 -13.52 -20.35 -19.44
N SER A 36 -12.90 -19.19 -19.20
CA SER A 36 -12.54 -18.19 -20.23
C SER A 36 -11.86 -16.96 -19.62
N ASN A 37 -10.53 -16.96 -19.78
CA ASN A 37 -9.64 -15.79 -19.79
C ASN A 37 -10.29 -14.49 -20.30
N LYS A 38 -10.10 -13.40 -19.54
CA LYS A 38 -9.95 -12.01 -20.04
C LYS A 38 -9.54 -11.07 -18.90
N THR A 39 -8.27 -10.68 -18.90
CA THR A 39 -7.71 -9.63 -18.03
C THR A 39 -8.17 -8.25 -18.52
N PRO A 40 -8.82 -7.40 -17.70
CA PRO A 40 -9.11 -6.02 -18.07
C PRO A 40 -7.99 -5.07 -17.63
N GLU A 41 -7.48 -4.29 -18.58
CA GLU A 41 -6.55 -3.18 -18.36
C GLU A 41 -7.14 -2.13 -17.38
N GLN A 42 -6.41 -1.84 -16.30
CA GLN A 42 -6.75 -0.78 -15.35
C GLN A 42 -6.40 0.60 -15.92
N LYS A 43 -7.39 1.47 -16.13
CA LYS A 43 -7.18 2.89 -16.49
C LYS A 43 -7.13 3.76 -15.23
N PHE A 44 -5.93 4.18 -14.82
CA PHE A 44 -5.77 5.26 -13.86
C PHE A 44 -5.70 6.61 -14.60
N LYS A 45 -6.47 7.59 -14.13
CA LYS A 45 -6.50 8.94 -14.69
C LYS A 45 -5.40 9.78 -13.99
N TYR A 46 -4.37 10.15 -14.75
CA TYR A 46 -3.33 11.08 -14.32
C TYR A 46 -3.93 12.46 -13.99
N ILE A 47 -3.46 13.08 -12.90
CA ILE A 47 -3.65 14.52 -12.64
C ILE A 47 -2.38 15.21 -13.16
N ASP A 48 -2.52 15.91 -14.27
CA ASP A 48 -1.45 16.70 -14.86
C ASP A 48 -1.19 17.93 -13.99
N SER A 49 0.01 18.04 -13.40
CA SER A 49 0.39 19.13 -12.51
C SER A 49 1.36 20.07 -13.21
N ASN A 50 0.89 20.73 -14.27
CA ASN A 50 1.58 21.90 -14.82
C ASN A 50 1.03 23.16 -14.14
N ASN A 51 1.83 23.75 -13.26
CA ASN A 51 1.65 25.14 -12.85
C ASN A 51 2.98 25.87 -13.02
N ASP A 52 3.21 26.35 -14.23
CA ASP A 52 4.27 27.29 -14.57
C ASP A 52 3.94 28.66 -13.99
N ASN A 53 4.75 29.11 -13.03
CA ASN A 53 5.24 30.49 -12.92
C ASN A 53 6.00 30.68 -11.59
N VAL A 54 7.33 30.58 -11.61
CA VAL A 54 8.21 31.43 -10.77
C VAL A 54 9.53 31.66 -11.51
N GLU A 55 10.01 32.90 -11.43
CA GLU A 55 11.17 33.50 -12.07
C GLU A 55 12.50 32.75 -11.90
N ALA A 56 13.38 33.01 -12.88
CA ALA A 56 14.72 32.46 -13.04
C ALA A 56 15.63 32.66 -11.81
N THR A 57 15.84 31.58 -11.07
CA THR A 57 17.03 31.36 -10.27
C THR A 57 17.93 30.35 -10.97
N THR A 58 19.23 30.66 -11.01
CA THR A 58 20.34 29.86 -11.55
C THR A 58 20.07 28.36 -11.60
N ALA A 59 20.28 27.73 -12.77
CA ALA A 59 20.13 26.31 -13.04
C ALA A 59 20.89 25.44 -12.03
N SER A 60 20.23 25.18 -10.90
CA SER A 60 20.37 23.95 -10.14
C SER A 60 19.78 22.86 -11.03
N ASP A 61 20.52 21.80 -11.31
CA ASP A 61 20.01 20.65 -12.05
C ASP A 61 18.71 20.17 -11.38
N ILE A 62 17.57 20.48 -12.00
CA ILE A 62 16.26 20.00 -11.58
C ILE A 62 16.18 18.58 -12.13
N PHE A 63 16.20 17.60 -11.24
CA PHE A 63 16.12 16.18 -11.51
C PHE A 63 14.76 15.65 -11.07
N THR A 64 13.83 15.51 -12.02
CA THR A 64 12.48 15.03 -11.76
C THR A 64 12.41 13.50 -11.68
N LEU A 65 11.31 12.94 -11.14
CA LEU A 65 11.04 11.50 -11.27
C LEU A 65 11.08 11.05 -12.75
N SER A 66 10.56 11.87 -13.66
CA SER A 66 10.61 11.58 -15.09
C SER A 66 12.05 11.53 -15.63
N ASP A 67 12.91 12.45 -15.19
CA ASP A 67 14.33 12.49 -15.58
C ASP A 67 15.09 11.28 -14.99
N TYR A 68 14.74 10.85 -13.77
CA TYR A 68 15.30 9.63 -13.16
C TYR A 68 14.92 8.37 -13.93
N LEU A 69 13.66 8.26 -14.33
CA LEU A 69 13.15 7.10 -15.05
C LEU A 69 13.51 7.11 -16.54
N GLU A 70 14.19 8.15 -17.04
CA GLU A 70 14.56 8.25 -18.47
C GLU A 70 15.60 7.19 -18.88
N ASP A 71 16.53 6.88 -17.98
CA ASP A 71 17.56 5.86 -18.21
C ASP A 71 17.10 4.43 -17.87
N PHE A 72 15.87 4.29 -17.37
CA PHE A 72 15.34 3.02 -16.89
C PHE A 72 14.75 2.22 -18.05
N SER A 73 14.75 0.89 -17.91
CA SER A 73 13.99 0.07 -18.85
C SER A 73 12.50 0.41 -18.74
N TYR A 74 11.74 0.19 -19.82
CA TYR A 74 10.28 0.37 -19.80
C TYR A 74 9.62 -0.39 -18.64
N THR A 75 10.12 -1.61 -18.36
CA THR A 75 9.65 -2.46 -17.27
C THR A 75 9.88 -1.81 -15.91
N ASP A 76 11.09 -1.31 -15.64
CA ASP A 76 11.42 -0.71 -14.34
C ASP A 76 10.63 0.58 -14.11
N ARG A 77 10.49 1.40 -15.17
CA ARG A 77 9.65 2.60 -15.12
C ARG A 77 8.20 2.28 -14.76
N ALA A 78 7.63 1.23 -15.35
CA ALA A 78 6.26 0.82 -15.07
C ALA A 78 6.08 0.37 -13.61
N LEU A 79 7.08 -0.27 -13.00
CA LEU A 79 7.05 -0.67 -11.59
C LEU A 79 6.98 0.56 -10.66
N TYR A 80 7.83 1.55 -10.91
CA TYR A 80 7.83 2.80 -10.14
C TYR A 80 6.52 3.59 -10.30
N GLU A 81 5.99 3.71 -11.51
CA GLU A 81 4.72 4.40 -11.76
C GLU A 81 3.55 3.71 -11.06
N GLN A 82 3.47 2.38 -11.13
CA GLN A 82 2.44 1.60 -10.42
C GLN A 82 2.55 1.77 -8.91
N MET A 83 3.76 1.68 -8.36
CA MET A 83 3.97 1.88 -6.94
C MET A 83 3.60 3.30 -6.52
N ASN A 84 3.96 4.33 -7.30
CA ASN A 84 3.58 5.71 -7.02
C ASN A 84 2.06 5.86 -6.90
N ALA A 85 1.33 5.31 -7.86
CA ALA A 85 -0.13 5.32 -7.85
C ALA A 85 -0.68 4.59 -6.60
N ARG A 86 -0.12 3.42 -6.28
CA ARG A 86 -0.42 2.67 -5.05
C ARG A 86 0.00 3.40 -3.78
N LEU A 87 0.85 4.40 -3.85
CA LEU A 87 1.27 5.23 -2.72
C LEU A 87 0.72 6.66 -2.81
N PHE A 88 -0.47 6.86 -3.35
CA PHE A 88 -1.16 8.15 -3.38
C PHE A 88 -0.51 9.24 -4.25
N GLY A 89 0.39 8.87 -5.16
CA GLY A 89 1.07 9.81 -6.05
C GLY A 89 2.12 10.68 -5.35
N VAL A 90 2.68 10.21 -4.24
CA VAL A 90 3.58 11.00 -3.39
C VAL A 90 4.98 11.18 -3.96
N LEU A 91 5.35 10.35 -4.93
CA LEU A 91 6.67 10.41 -5.56
C LEU A 91 6.68 11.55 -6.56
N ASN A 92 7.15 12.69 -6.09
CA ASN A 92 7.64 13.76 -6.93
C ASN A 92 8.85 14.35 -6.23
N PHE A 93 10.04 14.05 -6.74
CA PHE A 93 11.27 14.70 -6.35
C PHE A 93 11.78 15.50 -7.54
N LYS A 94 12.44 16.61 -7.26
CA LYS A 94 13.02 17.56 -8.21
C LYS A 94 14.54 17.63 -8.10
N THR A 95 15.14 16.90 -7.18
CA THR A 95 16.60 16.86 -6.99
C THR A 95 17.05 15.48 -6.54
N MET A 96 18.32 15.14 -6.79
CA MET A 96 18.94 13.92 -6.26
C MET A 96 18.95 13.90 -4.72
N ALA A 97 19.06 15.07 -4.08
CA ALA A 97 18.99 15.17 -2.62
C ALA A 97 17.61 14.76 -2.08
N GLU A 98 16.53 15.17 -2.75
CA GLU A 98 15.17 14.73 -2.40
C GLU A 98 14.99 13.22 -2.62
N TYR A 99 15.56 12.67 -3.69
CA TYR A 99 15.55 11.23 -3.94
C TYR A 99 16.27 10.43 -2.84
N GLU A 100 17.46 10.85 -2.42
CA GLU A 100 18.19 10.20 -1.32
C GLU A 100 17.43 10.32 0.01
N VAL A 101 16.72 11.42 0.24
CA VAL A 101 15.80 11.55 1.38
C VAL A 101 14.67 10.51 1.27
N LEU A 102 14.08 10.30 0.10
CA LEU A 102 13.06 9.26 -0.09
C LEU A 102 13.62 7.86 0.20
N LYS A 103 14.80 7.51 -0.34
CA LYS A 103 15.47 6.23 -0.06
C LYS A 103 15.69 6.02 1.44
N SER A 104 16.21 7.03 2.13
CA SER A 104 16.40 6.97 3.58
C SER A 104 15.10 6.83 4.37
N ASN A 105 13.95 7.13 3.76
CA ASN A 105 12.63 6.99 4.36
C ASN A 105 11.88 5.71 3.92
N GLY A 106 12.59 4.74 3.34
CA GLY A 106 12.02 3.45 2.94
C GLY A 106 11.57 3.37 1.48
N PHE A 107 12.01 4.31 0.63
CA PHE A 107 11.72 4.24 -0.80
C PHE A 107 12.49 3.09 -1.47
N PRO A 108 11.81 2.21 -2.24
CA PRO A 108 12.48 1.09 -2.89
C PRO A 108 13.47 1.47 -3.99
N SER A 109 14.57 0.74 -4.04
CA SER A 109 15.48 0.65 -5.18
C SER A 109 14.95 -0.37 -6.22
N ILE A 110 15.55 -0.40 -7.42
CA ILE A 110 15.23 -1.42 -8.44
C ILE A 110 15.48 -2.83 -7.89
N ASP A 111 16.57 -3.02 -7.15
CA ASP A 111 16.94 -4.32 -6.61
C ASP A 111 15.87 -4.82 -5.62
N ASP A 112 15.23 -3.93 -4.87
CA ASP A 112 14.10 -4.28 -3.99
C ASP A 112 12.89 -4.77 -4.81
N PHE A 113 12.57 -4.13 -5.93
CA PHE A 113 11.49 -4.58 -6.81
C PHE A 113 11.78 -5.97 -7.38
N GLN A 114 12.97 -6.15 -7.94
CA GLN A 114 13.38 -7.43 -8.52
C GLN A 114 13.41 -8.54 -7.47
N TYR A 115 13.83 -8.22 -6.24
CA TYR A 115 13.80 -9.17 -5.15
C TYR A 115 12.37 -9.62 -4.84
N VAL A 116 11.43 -8.69 -4.68
CA VAL A 116 10.02 -9.00 -4.39
C VAL A 116 9.39 -9.87 -5.47
N ASP A 117 9.68 -9.61 -6.75
CA ASP A 117 9.14 -10.39 -7.87
C ASP A 117 9.54 -11.87 -7.87
N ASN A 118 10.62 -12.23 -7.17
CA ASN A 118 11.08 -13.62 -7.07
C ASN A 118 10.36 -14.44 -6.00
N TYR A 119 9.49 -13.83 -5.19
CA TYR A 119 8.80 -14.50 -4.09
C TYR A 119 7.29 -14.27 -4.18
N ASN A 120 6.52 -15.27 -3.77
CA ASN A 120 5.12 -14.99 -3.44
C ASN A 120 5.05 -14.23 -2.09
N SER A 121 3.96 -13.48 -1.89
CA SER A 121 3.86 -12.60 -0.72
C SER A 121 3.97 -13.30 0.63
N GLN A 122 3.54 -14.56 0.73
CA GLN A 122 3.57 -15.30 1.98
C GLN A 122 4.99 -15.78 2.31
N GLU A 123 5.73 -16.28 1.31
CA GLU A 123 7.15 -16.63 1.46
C GLU A 123 7.98 -15.42 1.88
N LEU A 124 7.79 -14.29 1.21
CA LEU A 124 8.51 -13.07 1.55
C LEU A 124 8.14 -12.56 2.95
N SER A 125 6.86 -12.65 3.34
CA SER A 125 6.43 -12.30 4.70
C SER A 125 7.13 -13.15 5.76
N ASN A 126 7.29 -14.45 5.53
CA ASN A 126 7.98 -15.33 6.47
C ASN A 126 9.47 -14.95 6.60
N GLN A 127 10.14 -14.67 5.48
CA GLN A 127 11.54 -14.22 5.51
C GLN A 127 11.70 -12.89 6.26
N LEU A 128 10.84 -11.91 5.96
CA LEU A 128 10.85 -10.62 6.65
C LEU A 128 10.52 -10.77 8.14
N TYR A 129 9.66 -11.72 8.51
CA TYR A 129 9.35 -11.97 9.91
C TYR A 129 10.57 -12.51 10.66
N ASP A 130 11.31 -13.45 10.06
CA ASP A 130 12.54 -14.00 10.65
C ASP A 130 13.64 -12.93 10.80
N GLU A 131 13.68 -11.97 9.86
CA GLU A 131 14.64 -10.87 9.82
C GLU A 131 14.20 -9.62 10.61
N VAL A 132 13.04 -9.62 11.26
CA VAL A 132 12.48 -8.42 11.93
C VAL A 132 13.41 -7.83 13.01
N ASN A 133 14.27 -8.65 13.60
CA ASN A 133 15.24 -8.20 14.61
C ASN A 133 16.42 -7.41 14.02
N ASN A 134 16.62 -7.49 12.69
CA ASN A 134 17.68 -6.77 11.97
C ASN A 134 17.21 -5.42 11.42
N TYR A 135 15.93 -5.08 11.59
CA TYR A 135 15.35 -3.82 11.14
C TYR A 135 16.19 -2.58 11.57
N PRO A 136 16.40 -1.60 10.68
CA PRO A 136 15.84 -1.48 9.32
C PRO A 136 16.64 -2.22 8.23
N ASP A 137 17.73 -2.87 8.60
CA ASP A 137 18.59 -3.60 7.68
C ASP A 137 17.97 -4.95 7.29
N PHE A 138 18.33 -5.45 6.11
CA PHE A 138 17.95 -6.77 5.64
C PHE A 138 19.20 -7.57 5.29
N SER A 139 19.37 -8.75 5.88
CA SER A 139 20.59 -9.54 5.67
C SER A 139 20.62 -10.31 4.33
N GLY A 140 19.50 -10.31 3.59
CA GLY A 140 19.34 -11.09 2.36
C GLY A 140 20.05 -10.55 1.11
N GLY A 141 20.76 -9.42 1.20
CA GLY A 141 21.57 -8.92 0.08
C GLY A 141 22.09 -7.49 0.29
N ASP A 142 23.25 -7.19 -0.30
CA ASP A 142 23.80 -5.83 -0.31
C ASP A 142 22.83 -4.88 -1.02
N GLY A 143 22.45 -3.79 -0.35
CA GLY A 143 21.60 -2.74 -0.94
C GLY A 143 20.10 -2.94 -0.82
N LEU A 144 19.64 -4.09 -0.32
CA LEU A 144 18.21 -4.33 -0.04
C LEU A 144 17.77 -3.65 1.25
N SER A 145 16.53 -3.15 1.26
CA SER A 145 15.95 -2.48 2.41
C SER A 145 14.77 -3.27 2.97
N TYR A 146 14.81 -3.62 4.26
CA TYR A 146 13.69 -4.28 4.92
C TYR A 146 12.40 -3.48 4.74
N GLN A 147 12.50 -2.16 4.95
CA GLN A 147 11.37 -1.22 4.86
C GLN A 147 10.77 -1.19 3.44
N ALA A 148 11.63 -1.24 2.42
CA ALA A 148 11.19 -1.28 1.03
C ALA A 148 10.50 -2.61 0.71
N LEU A 149 11.13 -3.73 1.07
CA LEU A 149 10.61 -5.07 0.83
C LEU A 149 9.27 -5.31 1.53
N SER A 150 9.14 -4.92 2.80
CA SER A 150 7.88 -5.04 3.55
C SER A 150 6.76 -4.20 2.94
N THR A 151 7.09 -2.96 2.54
CA THR A 151 6.17 -2.04 1.86
C THR A 151 5.69 -2.60 0.54
N LEU A 152 6.61 -2.99 -0.34
CA LEU A 152 6.30 -3.55 -1.66
C LEU A 152 5.44 -4.81 -1.54
N ASN A 153 5.81 -5.71 -0.62
CA ASN A 153 5.07 -6.94 -0.40
C ASN A 153 3.61 -6.68 0.04
N LEU A 154 3.40 -5.75 0.98
CA LEU A 154 2.05 -5.35 1.40
C LEU A 154 1.27 -4.72 0.25
N LEU A 155 1.88 -3.80 -0.51
CA LEU A 155 1.21 -3.15 -1.64
C LEU A 155 0.82 -4.15 -2.74
N GLN A 156 1.65 -5.17 -2.99
CA GLN A 156 1.32 -6.24 -3.93
C GLN A 156 0.16 -7.08 -3.41
N SER A 157 0.20 -7.53 -2.15
CA SER A 157 -0.90 -8.29 -1.54
C SER A 157 -2.23 -7.52 -1.56
N LEU A 158 -2.20 -6.20 -1.34
CA LEU A 158 -3.39 -5.35 -1.41
C LEU A 158 -3.92 -5.23 -2.84
N ALA A 159 -3.04 -5.10 -3.83
CA ALA A 159 -3.44 -5.06 -5.23
C ALA A 159 -4.07 -6.38 -5.69
N ASP A 160 -3.47 -7.51 -5.34
CA ASP A 160 -4.00 -8.85 -5.65
C ASP A 160 -5.39 -9.06 -5.02
N LEU A 161 -5.59 -8.60 -3.78
CA LEU A 161 -6.89 -8.65 -3.14
C LEU A 161 -7.91 -7.76 -3.88
N GLU A 162 -7.55 -6.53 -4.23
CA GLU A 162 -8.45 -5.62 -4.95
C GLU A 162 -8.88 -6.20 -6.29
N GLU A 163 -7.93 -6.76 -7.05
CA GLU A 163 -8.23 -7.43 -8.31
C GLU A 163 -9.17 -8.62 -8.10
N THR A 164 -8.88 -9.44 -7.09
CA THR A 164 -9.72 -10.59 -6.74
C THR A 164 -11.13 -10.16 -6.33
N ILE A 165 -11.26 -9.08 -5.56
CA ILE A 165 -12.57 -8.52 -5.19
C ILE A 165 -13.31 -8.03 -6.43
N ARG A 166 -12.66 -7.26 -7.30
CA ARG A 166 -13.27 -6.68 -8.50
C ARG A 166 -13.70 -7.74 -9.52
N TYR A 167 -13.12 -8.93 -9.48
CA TYR A 167 -13.64 -10.06 -10.25
C TYR A 167 -15.07 -10.43 -9.83
N TYR A 168 -15.38 -10.40 -8.53
CA TYR A 168 -16.71 -10.75 -7.99
C TYR A 168 -17.63 -9.54 -7.78
N VAL A 169 -17.06 -8.36 -7.55
CA VAL A 169 -17.75 -7.09 -7.26
C VAL A 169 -17.12 -5.99 -8.14
N PRO A 170 -17.45 -5.94 -9.44
CA PRO A 170 -16.75 -5.09 -10.42
C PRO A 170 -16.78 -3.59 -10.11
N GLU A 171 -17.78 -3.13 -9.36
CA GLU A 171 -17.94 -1.74 -8.94
C GLU A 171 -17.11 -1.34 -7.72
N TYR A 172 -16.44 -2.29 -7.04
CA TYR A 172 -15.67 -2.01 -5.82
C TYR A 172 -14.51 -1.04 -6.07
N GLN A 173 -14.42 0.01 -5.25
CA GLN A 173 -13.32 0.97 -5.24
C GLN A 173 -12.62 1.01 -3.88
N GLN A 174 -11.33 1.31 -3.88
CA GLN A 174 -10.60 1.55 -2.62
C GLN A 174 -11.21 2.73 -1.86
N GLY A 175 -11.40 2.55 -0.55
CA GLY A 175 -12.07 3.53 0.31
C GLY A 175 -13.56 3.26 0.50
N ASP A 176 -14.16 2.38 -0.31
CA ASP A 176 -15.49 1.84 -0.03
C ASP A 176 -15.45 0.88 1.17
N ILE A 177 -16.61 0.62 1.76
CA ILE A 177 -16.74 -0.41 2.79
C ILE A 177 -16.41 -1.77 2.16
N PHE A 178 -15.60 -2.57 2.86
CA PHE A 178 -15.26 -3.92 2.41
C PHE A 178 -16.52 -4.74 2.07
N PRO A 179 -16.56 -5.48 0.95
CA PRO A 179 -17.76 -6.20 0.55
C PRO A 179 -18.17 -7.27 1.59
N ARG A 180 -19.49 -7.44 1.78
CA ARG A 180 -20.07 -8.32 2.80
C ARG A 180 -21.26 -9.08 2.24
N GLY A 181 -21.47 -10.30 2.72
CA GLY A 181 -22.71 -11.08 2.51
C GLY A 181 -23.31 -10.88 1.12
N SER A 182 -24.34 -10.03 1.05
CA SER A 182 -25.07 -9.65 -0.16
C SER A 182 -24.25 -9.05 -1.31
N SER A 183 -23.03 -8.56 -1.06
CA SER A 183 -22.12 -8.10 -2.12
C SER A 183 -21.55 -9.26 -2.93
N TRP A 184 -21.51 -10.46 -2.37
CA TRP A 184 -20.93 -11.62 -3.04
C TRP A 184 -22.00 -12.35 -3.88
N PRO A 185 -21.63 -12.98 -5.01
CA PRO A 185 -22.58 -13.62 -5.93
C PRO A 185 -23.56 -14.59 -5.24
N ASP A 186 -23.08 -15.38 -4.29
CA ASP A 186 -23.87 -16.40 -3.59
C ASP A 186 -24.19 -16.01 -2.13
N GLY A 187 -24.03 -14.73 -1.78
CA GLY A 187 -24.17 -14.27 -0.39
C GLY A 187 -23.01 -14.69 0.53
N VAL A 188 -22.04 -15.46 0.01
CA VAL A 188 -20.88 -15.98 0.74
C VAL A 188 -19.60 -15.47 0.10
N ARG A 189 -18.60 -15.12 0.92
CA ARG A 189 -17.31 -14.65 0.44
C ARG A 189 -16.58 -15.78 -0.30
N PRO A 190 -16.09 -15.54 -1.53
CA PRO A 190 -15.29 -16.53 -2.25
C PRO A 190 -14.01 -16.92 -1.51
N GLU A 191 -13.60 -18.18 -1.66
CA GLU A 191 -12.38 -18.73 -1.05
C GLU A 191 -11.13 -17.95 -1.48
N GLN A 192 -11.04 -17.57 -2.76
CA GLN A 192 -9.95 -16.79 -3.32
C GLN A 192 -9.76 -15.44 -2.58
N VAL A 193 -10.86 -14.78 -2.19
CA VAL A 193 -10.79 -13.55 -1.39
C VAL A 193 -10.26 -13.86 0.02
N THR A 194 -10.64 -15.00 0.59
CA THR A 194 -10.16 -15.45 1.91
C THR A 194 -8.66 -15.78 1.89
N ASP A 195 -8.17 -16.41 0.83
CA ASP A 195 -6.74 -16.68 0.64
C ASP A 195 -5.94 -15.38 0.55
N GLN A 196 -6.42 -14.41 -0.23
CA GLN A 196 -5.76 -13.10 -0.36
C GLN A 196 -5.76 -12.33 0.97
N LEU A 197 -6.84 -12.42 1.75
CA LEU A 197 -6.87 -11.85 3.10
C LEU A 197 -5.81 -12.47 4.00
N THR A 198 -5.59 -13.79 3.92
CA THR A 198 -4.54 -14.47 4.70
C THR A 198 -3.13 -13.98 4.33
N LYS A 199 -2.89 -13.75 3.03
CA LYS A 199 -1.61 -13.17 2.57
C LYS A 199 -1.43 -11.76 3.09
N ILE A 200 -2.45 -10.90 3.01
CA ILE A 200 -2.40 -9.52 3.52
C ILE A 200 -2.06 -9.47 4.99
N VAL A 201 -2.60 -10.37 5.80
CA VAL A 201 -2.30 -10.43 7.23
C VAL A 201 -0.81 -10.66 7.46
N SER A 202 -0.24 -11.60 6.71
CA SER A 202 1.17 -11.95 6.78
C SER A 202 2.02 -10.75 6.34
N SER A 203 1.70 -10.16 5.19
CA SER A 203 2.42 -9.00 4.64
C SER A 203 2.30 -7.76 5.53
N TYR A 204 1.14 -7.52 6.14
CA TYR A 204 0.94 -6.40 7.07
C TYR A 204 1.72 -6.58 8.37
N SER A 205 1.86 -7.82 8.86
CA SER A 205 2.52 -8.11 10.14
C SER A 205 4.01 -7.75 10.18
N VAL A 206 4.64 -7.63 9.01
CA VAL A 206 6.06 -7.28 8.84
C VAL A 206 6.27 -5.82 8.45
N VAL A 207 5.20 -5.02 8.28
CA VAL A 207 5.31 -3.59 7.99
C VAL A 207 5.33 -2.80 9.30
N MET A 208 6.41 -2.07 9.54
CA MET A 208 6.58 -1.26 10.75
C MET A 208 5.98 0.13 10.56
N ASP A 209 5.94 0.96 11.60
CA ASP A 209 5.47 2.36 11.54
C ASP A 209 6.61 3.38 11.63
N ALA A 210 7.79 3.00 11.16
CA ALA A 210 9.03 3.76 11.34
C ALA A 210 9.51 4.52 10.09
N SER A 211 9.00 4.18 8.90
CA SER A 211 9.32 4.89 7.65
C SER A 211 8.09 5.56 7.05
N ALA A 212 8.30 6.57 6.20
CA ALA A 212 7.21 7.24 5.50
C ALA A 212 6.46 6.26 4.59
N PHE A 213 7.20 5.42 3.87
CA PHE A 213 6.65 4.48 2.91
C PHE A 213 5.86 3.34 3.56
N GLU A 214 6.33 2.86 4.71
CA GLU A 214 5.60 1.87 5.49
C GLU A 214 4.29 2.47 6.04
N LEU A 215 4.30 3.72 6.51
CA LEU A 215 3.07 4.42 6.94
C LEU A 215 2.07 4.60 5.80
N LEU A 216 2.54 4.92 4.59
CA LEU A 216 1.68 5.01 3.41
C LEU A 216 1.10 3.66 3.01
N ALA A 217 1.89 2.58 3.07
CA ALA A 217 1.39 1.23 2.83
C ALA A 217 0.32 0.82 3.88
N GLN A 218 0.55 1.16 5.15
CA GLN A 218 -0.46 0.99 6.19
C GLN A 218 -1.71 1.84 5.91
N ALA A 219 -1.58 3.07 5.42
CA ALA A 219 -2.72 3.90 5.04
C ALA A 219 -3.56 3.25 3.93
N ARG A 220 -2.92 2.64 2.92
CA ARG A 220 -3.61 1.84 1.90
C ARG A 220 -4.33 0.63 2.47
N TYR A 221 -3.69 -0.10 3.38
CA TYR A 221 -4.36 -1.18 4.11
C TYR A 221 -5.62 -0.68 4.84
N GLN A 222 -5.55 0.48 5.51
CA GLN A 222 -6.69 1.04 6.23
C GLN A 222 -7.87 1.43 5.30
N GLN A 223 -7.60 1.78 4.03
CA GLN A 223 -8.65 2.12 3.05
C GLN A 223 -9.57 0.93 2.69
N PHE A 224 -9.15 -0.31 2.94
CA PHE A 224 -10.01 -1.48 2.72
C PHE A 224 -11.10 -1.63 3.78
N ALA A 225 -11.04 -0.90 4.90
CA ALA A 225 -12.11 -0.84 5.90
C ALA A 225 -12.63 -2.22 6.38
N PHE A 226 -11.77 -3.25 6.46
CA PHE A 226 -12.14 -4.66 6.70
C PHE A 226 -13.20 -4.90 7.79
N ASN A 227 -13.17 -4.11 8.88
CA ASN A 227 -13.99 -4.30 10.07
C ASN A 227 -14.80 -3.06 10.48
N SER A 228 -14.96 -2.07 9.60
CA SER A 228 -15.70 -0.85 9.94
C SER A 228 -17.04 -0.76 9.22
N ARG A 229 -18.02 -0.10 9.86
CA ARG A 229 -19.24 0.37 9.19
C ARG A 229 -19.02 1.71 8.49
N ASP A 230 -17.85 2.31 8.66
CA ASP A 230 -17.37 3.50 7.99
C ASP A 230 -16.12 3.19 7.15
N ASN A 231 -15.63 4.18 6.40
CA ASN A 231 -14.51 4.06 5.48
C ASN A 231 -13.12 4.20 6.15
N ASN A 232 -13.01 4.09 7.48
CA ASN A 232 -11.77 4.27 8.24
C ASN A 232 -11.04 5.61 7.99
N ALA A 233 -11.70 6.63 7.45
CA ALA A 233 -11.04 7.83 6.94
C ALA A 233 -10.12 8.52 7.95
N GLN A 234 -10.47 8.56 9.23
CA GLN A 234 -9.60 9.15 10.26
C GLN A 234 -8.28 8.39 10.42
N ARG A 235 -8.30 7.05 10.40
CA ARG A 235 -7.09 6.21 10.51
C ARG A 235 -6.21 6.34 9.28
N VAL A 236 -6.82 6.43 8.09
CA VAL A 236 -6.11 6.70 6.85
C VAL A 236 -5.40 8.05 6.95
N VAL A 237 -6.12 9.13 7.28
CA VAL A 237 -5.56 10.48 7.38
C VAL A 237 -4.48 10.60 8.44
N GLU A 238 -4.61 9.91 9.58
CA GLU A 238 -3.57 9.86 10.61
C GLU A 238 -2.25 9.28 10.07
N LYS A 239 -2.31 8.18 9.33
CA LYS A 239 -1.12 7.56 8.72
C LYS A 239 -0.53 8.43 7.62
N LEU A 240 -1.37 9.06 6.79
CA LEU A 240 -0.92 10.03 5.78
C LEU A 240 -0.21 11.23 6.43
N ALA A 241 -0.72 11.75 7.55
CA ALA A 241 -0.11 12.88 8.25
C ALA A 241 1.24 12.51 8.90
N GLN A 242 1.34 11.32 9.51
CA GLN A 242 2.60 10.80 10.03
C GLN A 242 3.65 10.63 8.92
N ALA A 243 3.25 10.10 7.76
CA ALA A 243 4.14 9.99 6.60
C ALA A 243 4.56 11.37 6.09
N ASN A 244 3.63 12.32 6.01
CA ASN A 244 3.90 13.70 5.58
C ASN A 244 4.95 14.39 6.47
N LYS A 245 4.89 14.16 7.78
CA LYS A 245 5.91 14.63 8.74
C LYS A 245 7.29 14.07 8.43
N LEU A 246 7.41 12.77 8.20
CA LEU A 246 8.69 12.12 7.85
C LEU A 246 9.23 12.62 6.50
N LEU A 247 8.34 12.92 5.56
CA LEU A 247 8.66 13.51 4.26
C LEU A 247 8.87 15.03 4.30
N LYS A 248 8.87 15.66 5.49
CA LYS A 248 9.10 17.10 5.70
C LYS A 248 8.13 18.02 4.93
N GLY A 249 6.87 17.61 4.80
CA GLY A 249 5.81 18.42 4.15
C GLY A 249 5.69 18.16 2.65
N ASN A 250 5.27 16.95 2.29
CA ASN A 250 4.97 16.55 0.92
C ASN A 250 3.62 17.14 0.45
N VAL A 251 3.69 18.07 -0.51
CA VAL A 251 2.51 18.77 -1.05
C VAL A 251 1.53 17.82 -1.76
N ASN A 252 1.99 16.72 -2.36
CA ASN A 252 1.10 15.76 -3.01
C ASN A 252 0.22 15.02 -2.00
N LEU A 253 0.77 14.68 -0.82
CA LEU A 253 -0.03 14.13 0.28
C LEU A 253 -1.10 15.09 0.76
N GLU A 254 -0.73 16.35 0.96
CA GLU A 254 -1.68 17.40 1.36
C GLU A 254 -2.80 17.56 0.32
N ASN A 255 -2.45 17.60 -0.97
CA ASN A 255 -3.42 17.70 -2.07
C ASN A 255 -4.34 16.46 -2.13
N TYR A 256 -3.78 15.27 -1.92
CA TYR A 256 -4.57 14.04 -1.86
C TYR A 256 -5.58 14.08 -0.72
N VAL A 257 -5.18 14.53 0.48
CA VAL A 257 -6.09 14.68 1.63
C VAL A 257 -7.16 15.73 1.37
N LYS A 258 -6.81 16.90 0.79
CA LYS A 258 -7.80 17.92 0.41
C LYS A 258 -8.83 17.39 -0.57
N ALA A 259 -8.42 16.57 -1.54
CA ALA A 259 -9.32 16.04 -2.56
C ALA A 259 -10.22 14.91 -2.05
N ASN A 260 -9.72 14.04 -1.17
CA ASN A 260 -10.41 12.80 -0.80
C ASN A 260 -10.95 12.78 0.64
N TYR A 261 -10.44 13.65 1.51
CA TYR A 261 -10.76 13.72 2.94
C TYR A 261 -10.84 15.18 3.42
N ALA A 262 -11.52 16.03 2.66
CA ALA A 262 -11.57 17.48 2.88
C ALA A 262 -11.99 17.87 4.31
N ASP A 263 -12.91 17.12 4.92
CA ASP A 263 -13.39 17.31 6.29
C ASP A 263 -12.35 16.99 7.37
N LYS A 264 -11.20 16.43 6.99
CA LYS A 264 -10.12 16.01 7.90
C LYS A 264 -8.81 16.76 7.68
N ILE A 265 -8.80 17.81 6.87
CA ILE A 265 -7.57 18.55 6.56
C ILE A 265 -6.94 19.20 7.80
N ASP A 266 -7.77 19.72 8.72
CA ASP A 266 -7.27 20.31 9.97
C ASP A 266 -6.60 19.26 10.87
N TYR A 267 -7.19 18.07 10.96
CA TYR A 267 -6.62 16.93 11.68
C TYR A 267 -5.29 16.47 11.06
N PHE A 268 -5.20 16.47 9.72
CA PHE A 268 -3.96 16.18 9.01
C PHE A 268 -2.84 17.17 9.35
N TYR A 269 -3.13 18.48 9.36
CA TYR A 269 -2.14 19.49 9.75
C TYR A 269 -1.75 19.41 11.22
N GLU A 270 -2.70 19.12 12.11
CA GLU A 270 -2.42 18.95 13.53
C GLU A 270 -1.37 17.86 13.76
N ILE A 271 -1.50 16.72 13.08
CA ILE A 271 -0.57 15.60 13.23
C ILE A 271 0.75 15.86 12.48
N SER A 272 0.69 16.43 11.27
CA SER A 272 1.89 16.67 10.45
C SER A 272 2.87 17.67 11.09
N ASN A 273 2.37 18.58 11.93
CA ASN A 273 3.14 19.68 12.52
C ASN A 273 3.54 19.48 13.99
N LYS A 274 3.03 18.44 14.66
CA LYS A 274 3.57 17.95 15.95
C LYS A 274 4.85 17.19 15.71
#